data_AF-A0A8C0G5X8-F1
#
_entry.id   AF-A0A8C0G5X8-F1
#
_cell.length_a   1.000
_cell.length_b   1.000
_cell.length_c   1.000
_cell.angle_alpha   90.00
_cell.angle_beta   90.00
_cell.angle_gamma   90.00
#
_symmetry.space_group_name_H-M   'P 1'
#
loop_
_entity.id
_entity.type
_entity.pdbx_description
1 polymer ?
#
loop_
_entity_poly.entity_id
_entity_poly.type
_entity_poly.pdbx_seq_one_letter_code
_entity_poly.pdbx_strand_id
1 'polypeptide(L)'
;PSDSPLPRIQFLYPPSLRELLRLLASLPQSLPGPPALLLLDGLEQYLAACPGPQAAARLSALLVDTASYFTGRLGADPQGSAPCCQLIASMQVSGETEAEDHLCVLQRYFPPPAAPRGPRPGQDLIPGSFPCRG
;
A
#
# COMPACT_ATOMS: atom_id res chain seq x y z
N PRO A 1 -7.99 -7.91 26.43
CA PRO A 1 -8.45 -7.98 25.03
C PRO A 1 -8.32 -6.59 24.37
N SER A 2 -7.14 -6.33 23.82
CA SER A 2 -6.86 -5.08 23.11
C SER A 2 -7.29 -5.27 21.66
N ASP A 3 -8.55 -4.94 21.36
CA ASP A 3 -9.09 -4.86 20.00
C ASP A 3 -8.35 -3.71 19.28
N SER A 4 -7.23 -4.01 18.63
CA SER A 4 -6.63 -3.06 17.70
C SER A 4 -7.55 -3.00 16.48
N PRO A 5 -8.17 -1.85 16.17
CA PRO A 5 -9.07 -1.74 15.03
C PRO A 5 -8.29 -2.07 13.75
N LEU A 6 -8.82 -2.99 12.95
CA LEU A 6 -8.27 -3.33 11.64
C LEU A 6 -8.11 -2.03 10.81
N PRO A 7 -7.01 -1.88 10.05
CA PRO A 7 -6.83 -0.70 9.21
C PRO A 7 -8.00 -0.61 8.23
N ARG A 8 -8.71 0.52 8.24
CA ARG A 8 -9.86 0.76 7.38
C ARG A 8 -9.38 1.12 5.98
N ILE A 9 -9.21 0.10 5.14
CA ILE A 9 -8.81 0.27 3.74
C ILE A 9 -10.05 0.58 2.90
N GLN A 10 -9.95 1.57 2.01
CA GLN A 10 -11.01 1.92 1.06
C GLN A 10 -10.51 1.70 -0.37
N PHE A 11 -11.19 0.83 -1.09
CA PHE A 11 -10.89 0.52 -2.49
C PHE A 11 -11.82 1.32 -3.39
N LEU A 12 -11.23 2.00 -4.37
CA LEU A 12 -11.94 2.85 -5.32
C LEU A 12 -11.44 2.50 -6.73
N TYR A 13 -12.37 2.25 -7.65
CA TYR A 13 -12.07 1.81 -9.01
C TYR A 13 -12.70 2.76 -10.03
N PRO A 14 -12.11 3.94 -10.25
CA PRO A 14 -12.61 4.86 -11.25
C PRO A 14 -12.45 4.27 -12.67
N PRO A 15 -13.50 4.27 -13.51
CA PRO A 15 -13.46 3.71 -14.87
C PRO A 15 -12.73 4.61 -15.88
N SER A 16 -12.39 5.85 -15.52
CA SER A 16 -11.71 6.79 -16.41
C SER A 16 -10.84 7.79 -15.66
N LEU A 17 -9.87 8.38 -16.37
CA LEU A 17 -9.00 9.44 -15.81
C LEU A 17 -9.82 10.62 -15.27
N ARG A 18 -10.90 11.01 -15.97
CA ARG A 18 -11.75 12.12 -15.54
C ARG A 18 -12.44 11.81 -14.21
N GLU A 19 -12.87 10.56 -14.01
CA GLU A 19 -13.48 10.13 -12.75
C GLU A 19 -12.46 10.00 -11.64
N LEU A 20 -11.25 9.51 -11.94
CA LEU A 20 -10.13 9.49 -10.99
C LEU A 20 -9.82 10.90 -10.47
N LEU A 21 -9.68 11.90 -11.36
CA LEU A 21 -9.43 13.28 -10.96
C LEU A 21 -10.57 13.85 -10.09
N ARG A 22 -11.83 13.57 -10.45
CA ARG A 22 -12.99 14.03 -9.68
C ARG A 22 -13.03 13.38 -8.30
N LEU A 23 -12.70 12.10 -8.23
CA LEU A 23 -12.64 11.32 -7.01
C LEU A 23 -11.54 11.87 -6.08
N LEU A 24 -10.33 12.07 -6.60
CA LEU A 24 -9.21 12.70 -5.86
C LEU A 24 -9.58 14.09 -5.33
N ALA A 25 -10.25 14.92 -6.14
CA ALA A 25 -10.71 16.24 -5.71
C ALA A 25 -11.79 16.17 -4.61
N SER A 26 -12.63 15.13 -4.60
CA SER A 26 -13.70 14.93 -3.60
C SER A 26 -13.26 14.16 -2.34
N LEU A 27 -12.12 13.47 -2.42
CA LEU A 27 -11.54 12.62 -1.38
C LEU A 27 -11.39 13.35 -0.03
N PRO A 28 -10.91 14.60 0.02
CA PRO A 28 -10.85 15.43 1.23
C PRO A 28 -12.17 15.57 2.01
N GLN A 29 -13.30 15.55 1.28
CA GLN A 29 -14.65 15.75 1.83
C GLN A 29 -15.38 14.42 2.08
N SER A 30 -15.08 13.41 1.27
CA SER A 30 -15.72 12.09 1.34
C SER A 30 -15.20 11.23 2.49
N LEU A 31 -13.92 11.38 2.85
CA LEU A 31 -13.32 10.55 3.89
C LEU A 31 -13.68 11.02 5.32
N PRO A 32 -14.05 10.08 6.22
CA PRO A 32 -14.33 10.40 7.62
C PRO A 32 -13.07 10.77 8.42
N GLY A 33 -11.87 10.51 7.89
CA GLY A 33 -10.60 10.83 8.52
C GLY A 33 -9.43 10.79 7.53
N PRO A 34 -8.28 11.40 7.86
CA PRO A 34 -7.13 11.46 6.97
C PRO A 34 -6.48 10.06 6.81
N PRO A 35 -6.31 9.56 5.58
CA PRO A 35 -5.57 8.33 5.34
C PRO A 35 -4.07 8.57 5.57
N ALA A 36 -3.38 7.56 6.11
CA ALA A 36 -1.92 7.56 6.24
C ALA A 36 -1.22 7.15 4.93
N LEU A 37 -1.94 6.50 4.01
CA LEU A 37 -1.42 6.01 2.74
C LEU A 37 -2.48 6.15 1.64
N LEU A 38 -2.07 6.72 0.51
CA LEU A 38 -2.79 6.73 -0.76
C LEU A 38 -2.05 5.83 -1.75
N LEU A 39 -2.74 4.82 -2.27
CA LEU A 39 -2.23 3.91 -3.29
C LEU A 39 -3.01 4.13 -4.58
N LEU A 40 -2.30 4.37 -5.68
CA LEU A 40 -2.85 4.38 -7.03
C LEU A 40 -2.19 3.28 -7.84
N ASP A 41 -2.98 2.33 -8.33
CA ASP A 41 -2.49 1.23 -9.15
C ASP A 41 -2.83 1.42 -10.64
N GLY A 42 -1.92 1.00 -11.52
CA GLY A 42 -2.14 0.99 -12.97
C GLY A 42 -2.27 2.37 -13.62
N LEU A 43 -1.41 3.33 -13.26
CA LEU A 43 -1.45 4.70 -13.80
C LEU A 43 -1.40 4.74 -15.34
N GLU A 44 -0.70 3.79 -15.96
CA GLU A 44 -0.59 3.64 -17.41
C GLU A 44 -1.95 3.51 -18.11
N GLN A 45 -2.93 2.85 -17.46
CA GLN A 45 -4.26 2.63 -18.03
C GLN A 45 -5.04 3.94 -18.15
N TYR A 46 -4.85 4.85 -17.18
CA TYR A 46 -5.51 6.16 -17.17
C TYR A 46 -4.85 7.14 -18.14
N LEU A 47 -3.53 7.05 -18.31
CA LEU A 47 -2.78 7.93 -19.21
C LEU A 47 -2.85 7.47 -20.67
N ALA A 48 -3.03 6.17 -20.93
CA ALA A 48 -3.19 5.63 -22.29
C ALA A 48 -4.40 6.24 -23.02
N ALA A 49 -5.50 6.50 -22.30
CA ALA A 49 -6.71 7.10 -22.87
C ALA A 49 -6.59 8.60 -23.16
N CYS A 50 -5.56 9.28 -22.64
CA CYS A 50 -5.33 10.72 -22.80
C CYS A 50 -3.84 11.00 -23.00
N PRO A 51 -3.29 10.70 -24.20
CA PRO A 51 -1.88 10.87 -24.48
C PRO A 51 -1.50 12.35 -24.43
N GLY A 52 -0.74 12.74 -23.41
CA GLY A 52 -0.19 14.08 -23.30
C GLY A 52 0.44 14.36 -21.94
N PRO A 53 1.57 15.11 -21.89
CA PRO A 53 2.25 15.44 -20.65
C PRO A 53 1.36 16.23 -19.68
N GLN A 54 0.38 16.97 -20.22
CA GLN A 54 -0.57 17.75 -19.44
C GLN A 54 -1.52 16.88 -18.59
N ALA A 55 -1.84 15.66 -19.02
CA ALA A 55 -2.70 14.76 -18.25
C ALA A 55 -1.94 14.20 -17.05
N ALA A 56 -0.71 13.71 -17.28
CA ALA A 56 0.18 13.22 -16.24
C ALA A 56 0.53 14.33 -15.22
N ALA A 57 0.86 15.54 -15.69
CA ALA A 57 1.17 16.67 -14.81
C ALA A 57 -0.03 17.10 -13.95
N ARG A 58 -1.24 17.09 -14.51
CA ARG A 58 -2.46 17.40 -13.74
C ARG A 58 -2.74 16.34 -12.67
N LEU A 59 -2.59 15.07 -13.02
CA LEU A 59 -2.79 13.97 -12.09
C LEU A 59 -1.74 14.00 -10.96
N SER A 60 -0.46 14.19 -11.28
CA SER A 60 0.59 14.25 -10.27
C SER A 60 0.41 15.45 -9.33
N ALA A 61 0.08 16.63 -9.87
CA ALA A 61 -0.22 17.81 -9.07
C ALA A 61 -1.38 17.56 -8.10
N LEU A 62 -2.46 16.92 -8.57
CA LEU A 62 -3.62 16.63 -7.73
C LEU A 62 -3.33 15.57 -6.65
N LEU A 63 -2.55 14.53 -6.97
CA LEU A 63 -2.15 13.52 -5.99
C LEU A 63 -1.30 14.14 -4.88
N VAL A 64 -0.32 14.97 -5.24
CA VAL A 64 0.55 15.65 -4.28
C VAL A 64 -0.25 16.62 -3.42
N ASP A 65 -1.14 17.42 -4.02
CA ASP A 65 -2.04 18.31 -3.29
C ASP A 65 -2.90 17.54 -2.29
N THR A 66 -3.51 16.44 -2.72
CA THR A 66 -4.35 15.57 -1.87
C THR A 66 -3.54 14.97 -0.71
N ALA A 67 -2.33 14.46 -0.97
CA ALA A 67 -1.46 13.92 0.08
C ALA A 67 -0.99 15.00 1.07
N SER A 68 -0.70 16.21 0.58
CA SER A 68 -0.34 17.36 1.42
C SER A 68 -1.49 17.79 2.33
N TYR A 69 -2.72 17.80 1.79
CA TYR A 69 -3.93 18.11 2.54
C TYR A 69 -4.13 17.14 3.70
N PHE A 70 -3.96 15.83 3.45
CA PHE A 70 -4.11 14.83 4.50
C PHE A 70 -2.96 14.85 5.51
N THR A 71 -1.73 15.14 5.07
CA THR A 71 -0.58 15.33 5.97
C THR A 71 -0.86 16.44 6.98
N GLY A 72 -1.41 17.58 6.55
CA GLY A 72 -1.79 18.67 7.46
C GLY A 72 -2.88 18.28 8.47
N ARG A 73 -3.74 17.30 8.12
CA ARG A 73 -4.83 16.82 8.98
C ARG A 73 -4.44 15.64 9.87
N LEU A 74 -3.36 14.94 9.57
CA LEU A 74 -2.86 13.78 10.34
C LEU A 74 -2.32 14.20 11.72
N GLY A 75 -2.14 15.51 11.94
CA GLY A 75 -1.71 16.11 13.21
C GLY A 75 -0.21 15.97 13.44
N ALA A 76 0.34 16.71 14.41
CA ALA A 76 1.71 16.50 14.87
C ALA A 76 1.69 15.49 16.03
N ASP A 77 2.44 14.40 15.92
CA ASP A 77 2.62 13.49 17.05
C ASP A 77 3.45 14.18 18.15
N PRO A 78 3.05 14.09 19.44
CA PRO A 78 3.77 14.71 20.54
C PRO A 78 5.22 14.18 20.72
N GLN A 79 5.59 13.07 20.08
CA GLN A 79 6.92 12.47 20.13
C GLN A 79 7.88 12.95 19.02
N GLY A 80 7.46 13.92 18.19
CA GLY A 80 8.35 14.65 17.27
C GLY A 80 8.54 14.03 15.89
N SER A 81 7.83 12.95 15.56
CA SER A 81 7.72 12.45 14.17
C SER A 81 6.38 12.89 13.61
N ALA A 82 6.35 13.91 12.74
CA ALA A 82 5.11 14.36 12.12
C ALA A 82 4.59 13.25 11.18
N PRO A 83 3.40 12.67 11.45
CA PRO A 83 2.83 11.68 10.56
C PRO A 83 2.52 12.34 9.21
N CYS A 84 3.01 11.74 8.11
CA CYS A 84 2.74 12.20 6.75
C CYS A 84 1.87 11.19 6.00
N CYS A 85 0.98 11.70 5.15
CA CYS A 85 0.24 10.86 4.22
C CYS A 85 1.20 10.40 3.13
N GLN A 86 1.49 9.11 3.09
CA GLN A 86 2.33 8.52 2.06
C GLN A 86 1.54 8.37 0.77
N LEU A 87 2.21 8.56 -0.37
CA LEU A 87 1.63 8.41 -1.70
C LEU A 87 2.47 7.40 -2.48
N ILE A 88 1.83 6.34 -2.97
CA ILE A 88 2.43 5.34 -3.84
C ILE A 88 1.59 5.28 -5.12
N ALA A 89 2.25 5.44 -6.26
CA ALA A 89 1.63 5.27 -7.58
C ALA A 89 2.41 4.21 -8.36
N SER A 90 1.71 3.20 -8.85
CA SER A 90 2.25 2.13 -9.70
C SER A 90 2.01 2.48 -11.17
N MET A 91 3.02 2.27 -12.01
CA MET A 91 2.94 2.48 -13.45
C MET A 91 3.80 1.45 -14.17
N GLN A 92 3.22 0.72 -15.12
CA GLN A 92 3.98 -0.19 -15.98
C GLN A 92 4.49 0.58 -17.21
N VAL A 93 5.81 0.61 -17.42
CA VAL A 93 6.41 1.19 -18.64
C VAL A 93 6.72 0.06 -19.63
N SER A 94 6.14 0.15 -20.83
CA SER A 94 6.34 -0.88 -21.86
C SER A 94 7.82 -0.96 -22.24
N GLY A 95 8.53 -2.00 -21.77
CA GLY A 95 9.96 -2.22 -22.04
C GLY A 95 10.74 -2.88 -20.88
N GLU A 96 10.20 -2.87 -19.66
CA GLU A 96 10.81 -3.57 -18.53
C GLU A 96 10.23 -4.99 -18.39
N THR A 97 11.06 -5.98 -18.70
CA THR A 97 10.78 -7.41 -18.51
C THR A 97 11.31 -7.80 -17.14
N GLU A 98 10.51 -7.64 -16.08
CA GLU A 98 10.54 -8.45 -14.84
C GLU A 98 9.45 -7.94 -13.89
N ALA A 99 8.23 -8.45 -14.06
CA ALA A 99 7.03 -8.03 -13.34
C ALA A 99 6.94 -8.60 -11.90
N GLU A 100 8.07 -8.85 -11.22
CA GLU A 100 8.07 -9.61 -9.97
C GLU A 100 8.36 -8.81 -8.68
N ASP A 101 8.76 -7.53 -8.74
CA ASP A 101 9.28 -6.87 -7.52
C ASP A 101 8.67 -5.50 -7.15
N HIS A 102 7.71 -4.96 -7.94
CA HIS A 102 7.20 -3.61 -7.69
C HIS A 102 6.27 -3.48 -6.46
N LEU A 103 5.73 -4.59 -5.93
CA LEU A 103 4.84 -4.60 -4.76
C LEU A 103 5.50 -5.11 -3.47
N CYS A 104 6.78 -5.49 -3.48
CA CYS A 104 7.51 -5.90 -2.27
C CYS A 104 7.59 -4.78 -1.21
N VAL A 105 7.42 -3.51 -1.62
CA VAL A 105 7.27 -2.38 -0.69
C VAL A 105 5.97 -2.47 0.12
N LEU A 106 4.87 -2.99 -0.45
CA LEU A 106 3.59 -3.12 0.26
C LEU A 106 3.63 -4.18 1.37
N GLN A 107 4.50 -5.19 1.28
CA GLN A 107 4.69 -6.18 2.35
C GLN A 107 5.21 -5.56 3.66
N ARG A 108 5.81 -4.37 3.62
CA ARG A 108 6.21 -3.64 4.83
C ARG A 108 5.04 -2.94 5.54
N TYR A 109 3.97 -2.63 4.81
CA TYR A 109 2.79 -1.95 5.35
C TYR A 109 1.66 -2.92 5.72
N PHE A 110 1.68 -4.13 5.16
CA PHE A 110 0.82 -5.24 5.56
C PHE A 110 1.67 -6.32 6.24
N PRO A 111 1.80 -6.32 7.58
CA PRO A 111 2.45 -7.44 8.25
C PRO A 111 1.73 -8.72 7.84
N PRO A 112 2.46 -9.82 7.53
CA PRO A 112 1.82 -11.08 7.22
C PRO A 112 0.89 -11.45 8.39
N PRO A 113 -0.31 -12.00 8.13
CA PRO A 113 -1.15 -12.51 9.20
C PRO A 113 -0.28 -13.48 10.01
N ALA A 114 -0.15 -13.20 11.31
CA ALA A 114 0.66 -14.03 12.20
C ALA A 114 0.22 -15.48 11.99
N ALA A 115 1.13 -16.31 11.47
CA ALA A 115 0.85 -17.73 11.30
C ALA A 115 0.28 -18.25 12.63
N PRO A 116 -0.81 -19.02 12.61
CA PRO A 116 -1.27 -19.65 13.84
C PRO A 116 -0.08 -20.44 14.39
N ARG A 117 0.29 -20.15 15.64
CA ARG A 117 1.38 -20.86 16.33
C ARG A 117 1.03 -22.34 16.34
N GLY A 118 1.51 -23.06 15.34
CA GLY A 118 1.52 -24.52 15.34
C GLY A 118 2.35 -24.99 16.53
N PRO A 119 1.98 -26.14 17.14
CA PRO A 119 2.69 -26.66 18.29
C PRO A 119 4.15 -26.94 17.92
N ARG A 120 5.06 -26.59 18.82
CA ARG A 120 6.51 -26.83 18.68
C ARG A 120 6.74 -28.33 18.37
N PRO A 121 7.44 -28.69 17.29
CA PRO A 121 7.77 -30.08 17.04
C PRO A 121 8.96 -30.49 17.91
N GLY A 122 8.86 -31.68 18.53
CA GLY A 122 10.02 -32.45 18.99
C GLY A 122 10.42 -32.28 20.46
N GLN A 123 9.57 -32.73 21.37
CA GLN A 123 10.06 -33.38 22.59
C GLN A 123 9.71 -34.87 22.45
N ASP A 124 10.64 -35.73 22.85
CA ASP A 124 10.60 -37.21 22.86
C ASP A 124 10.98 -37.94 21.56
N LEU A 125 12.25 -38.30 21.41
CA LEU A 125 12.71 -39.69 21.64
C LEU A 125 14.25 -39.80 21.54
N ILE A 126 14.83 -40.43 22.55
CA ILE A 126 16.25 -40.83 22.68
C ILE A 126 16.70 -41.68 21.48
N PRO A 127 17.85 -41.42 20.82
CA PRO A 127 18.45 -42.39 19.93
C PRO A 127 19.48 -43.24 20.68
N GLY A 128 19.10 -44.48 20.98
CA GLY A 128 20.05 -45.54 21.27
C GLY A 128 20.89 -45.82 20.02
N SER A 129 22.20 -45.62 20.14
CA SER A 129 23.22 -46.20 19.26
C SER A 129 23.06 -47.71 19.21
N PHE A 130 23.10 -48.29 18.01
CA PHE A 130 24.08 -49.30 17.56
C PHE A 130 23.70 -49.86 16.17
N PRO A 131 24.66 -50.44 15.41
CA PRO A 131 25.04 -49.95 14.09
C PRO A 131 24.68 -50.95 12.97
N CYS A 132 24.96 -50.58 11.72
CA CYS A 132 25.65 -51.44 10.73
C CYS A 132 25.68 -50.79 9.32
N ARG A 133 26.90 -50.73 8.76
CA ARG A 133 27.32 -51.29 7.45
C ARG A 133 27.80 -50.28 6.40
N GLY A 134 29.05 -50.47 5.98
CA GLY A 134 29.75 -49.79 4.89
C GLY A 134 31.24 -49.78 5.14
#